data_AF-A0A1I8PID9-F1
#
_entry.id   AF-A0A1I8PID9-F1
#
_cell.length_a   1.000
_cell.length_b   1.000
_cell.length_c   1.000
_cell.angle_alpha   90.00
_cell.angle_beta   90.00
_cell.angle_gamma   90.00
#
_symmetry.space_group_name_H-M   'P 1'
#
loop_
_entity.id
_entity.type
_entity.pdbx_description
1 polymer ?
#
loop_
_entity_poly.entity_id
_entity_poly.type
_entity_poly.pdbx_seq_one_letter_code
_entity_poly.pdbx_strand_id
1 'polypeptide(L)'
;MSLLNALSRLSLQTTTGIKQPLALAWLHTSPVLCAEPLKKKKKLDPQIIKQREDRRKKKLEKQIRRLEKNSRQLKPVEELEVPLTLIDEQQQRSRKLSALSEAELERRVQLNKQWSRYKHEQKINDFQIIDRLMRCQSKALDELRLESEELYQEAIQPDMTVLPVKMKGPVATPPIKDYVSPDGEYILEAKKWDIV
;
A
#
# COMPACT_ATOMS: atom_id res chain seq x y z
N MET A 1 -3.02 -85.29 -13.48
CA MET A 1 -3.38 -85.65 -12.09
C MET A 1 -2.12 -86.14 -11.39
N SER A 2 -1.45 -85.50 -10.43
CA SER A 2 -1.46 -84.16 -9.84
C SER A 2 0.00 -83.89 -9.39
N LEU A 3 0.65 -82.85 -9.93
CA LEU A 3 2.00 -82.43 -9.48
C LEU A 3 1.99 -81.80 -8.07
N LEU A 4 0.81 -81.67 -7.47
CA LEU A 4 0.59 -81.09 -6.14
C LEU A 4 1.12 -81.97 -5.00
N ASN A 5 1.33 -83.27 -5.22
CA ASN A 5 1.87 -84.16 -4.18
C ASN A 5 3.40 -84.05 -3.98
N ALA A 6 4.13 -83.45 -4.92
CA ALA A 6 5.59 -83.29 -4.81
C ALA A 6 6.00 -82.09 -3.93
N LEU A 7 5.08 -81.14 -3.70
CA LEU A 7 5.35 -79.88 -2.99
C LEU A 7 4.87 -79.89 -1.53
N SER A 8 4.21 -80.96 -1.07
CA SER A 8 3.71 -81.08 0.31
C SER A 8 4.81 -81.29 1.37
N ARG A 9 6.07 -81.52 0.94
CA ARG A 9 7.23 -81.68 1.84
C ARG A 9 8.03 -80.40 2.09
N LEU A 10 7.66 -79.28 1.47
CA LEU A 10 8.25 -77.97 1.77
C LEU A 10 7.42 -77.26 2.83
N SER A 11 7.21 -77.90 3.98
CA SER A 11 6.77 -77.18 5.16
C SER A 11 8.01 -76.52 5.77
N LEU A 12 7.97 -75.19 5.86
CA LEU A 12 8.91 -74.41 6.66
C LEU A 12 8.70 -74.84 8.11
N GLN A 13 9.54 -75.76 8.58
CA GLN A 13 9.58 -76.13 9.99
C GLN A 13 9.95 -74.87 10.77
N THR A 14 8.97 -74.37 11.54
CA THR A 14 9.24 -73.44 12.64
C THR A 14 10.09 -74.19 13.65
N THR A 15 11.35 -73.77 13.80
CA THR A 15 12.30 -74.39 14.73
C THR A 15 11.82 -74.14 16.16
N THR A 16 11.08 -75.10 16.73
CA THR A 16 10.77 -75.13 18.15
C THR A 16 11.95 -75.72 18.91
N GLY A 17 12.56 -74.90 19.76
CA GLY A 17 13.32 -75.34 20.94
C GLY A 17 14.62 -76.10 20.68
N ILE A 18 15.65 -75.41 20.17
CA ILE A 18 17.03 -75.90 20.25
C ILE A 18 17.51 -75.71 21.70
N LYS A 19 17.59 -76.81 22.46
CA LYS A 19 18.41 -76.87 23.67
C LYS A 19 19.87 -76.72 23.24
N GLN A 20 20.52 -75.69 23.78
CA GLN A 20 21.88 -75.26 23.47
C GLN A 20 22.91 -76.39 23.65
N PRO A 21 23.95 -76.40 22.82
CA PRO A 21 25.32 -76.49 23.33
C PRO A 21 26.09 -75.18 23.08
N LEU A 22 26.96 -74.86 24.04
CA LEU A 22 27.61 -73.57 24.33
C LEU A 22 28.68 -73.10 23.30
N ALA A 23 28.38 -72.98 22.00
CA ALA A 23 29.40 -72.55 21.03
C ALA A 23 28.96 -71.62 19.86
N LEU A 24 27.73 -71.09 19.84
CA LEU A 24 27.24 -70.27 18.72
C LEU A 24 26.52 -68.99 19.18
N ALA A 25 27.15 -68.23 20.07
CA ALA A 25 26.54 -67.04 20.67
C ALA A 25 26.66 -65.73 19.86
N TRP A 26 27.20 -65.74 18.62
CA TRP A 26 27.48 -64.51 17.85
C TRP A 26 26.99 -64.50 16.40
N LEU A 27 25.87 -65.18 16.09
CA LEU A 27 25.24 -65.04 14.78
C LEU A 27 23.91 -64.31 14.90
N HIS A 28 23.96 -63.00 14.68
CA HIS A 28 22.77 -62.19 14.42
C HIS A 28 22.40 -62.32 12.95
N THR A 29 21.33 -63.06 12.65
CA THR A 29 20.76 -63.13 11.29
C THR A 29 19.65 -62.10 11.18
N SER A 30 19.89 -60.99 10.48
CA SER A 30 18.81 -60.10 10.04
C SER A 30 18.06 -60.74 8.86
N PRO A 31 16.73 -60.61 8.76
CA PRO A 31 15.99 -61.11 7.61
C PRO A 31 16.42 -60.35 6.35
N VAL A 32 16.81 -61.10 5.31
CA VAL A 32 17.13 -60.53 3.98
C VAL A 32 15.83 -59.97 3.39
N LEU A 33 15.66 -58.65 3.46
CA LEU A 33 14.61 -57.97 2.72
C LEU A 33 15.00 -57.97 1.24
N CYS A 34 14.47 -58.93 0.49
CA CYS A 34 14.57 -59.02 -0.97
C CYS A 34 13.79 -57.88 -1.65
N ALA A 35 14.19 -56.62 -1.41
CA ALA A 35 13.61 -55.48 -2.10
C ALA A 35 14.09 -55.47 -3.56
N GLU A 36 13.15 -55.45 -4.51
CA GLU A 36 13.46 -55.28 -5.93
C GLU A 36 14.26 -53.98 -6.15
N PRO A 37 15.25 -53.95 -7.08
CA PRO A 37 16.01 -52.74 -7.38
C PRO A 37 15.08 -51.59 -7.77
N LEU A 38 15.32 -50.41 -7.19
CA LEU A 38 14.40 -49.27 -7.27
C LEU A 38 14.13 -48.88 -8.74
N LYS A 39 12.86 -49.02 -9.17
CA LYS A 39 12.44 -48.69 -10.54
C LYS A 39 12.77 -47.22 -10.86
N LYS A 40 13.45 -46.97 -11.99
CA LYS A 40 13.74 -45.60 -12.47
C LYS A 40 12.43 -44.82 -12.56
N LYS A 41 12.39 -43.63 -11.95
CA LYS A 41 11.20 -42.75 -12.01
C LYS A 41 10.90 -42.43 -13.48
N LYS A 42 9.70 -42.80 -13.93
CA LYS A 42 9.22 -42.50 -15.29
C LYS A 42 9.07 -40.99 -15.46
N LYS A 43 9.54 -40.45 -16.58
CA LYS A 43 9.33 -39.05 -16.95
C LYS A 43 7.83 -38.84 -17.13
N LEU A 44 7.29 -37.79 -16.51
CA LEU A 44 5.87 -37.44 -16.62
C LEU A 44 5.53 -37.05 -18.05
N ASP A 45 4.31 -37.37 -18.48
CA ASP A 45 3.83 -37.03 -19.81
C ASP A 45 3.90 -35.50 -20.04
N PRO A 46 4.30 -35.06 -21.25
CA PRO A 46 4.48 -33.64 -21.55
C PRO A 46 3.17 -32.84 -21.36
N GLN A 47 2.02 -33.47 -21.60
CA GLN A 47 0.71 -32.85 -21.42
C GLN A 47 0.39 -32.57 -19.94
N ILE A 48 0.82 -33.43 -19.02
CA ILE A 48 0.63 -33.26 -17.57
C ILE A 48 1.52 -32.11 -17.06
N ILE A 49 2.74 -31.97 -17.61
CA ILE A 49 3.66 -30.87 -17.28
C ILE A 49 3.06 -29.52 -17.73
N LYS A 50 2.60 -29.43 -18.98
CA LYS A 50 1.95 -28.23 -19.52
C LYS A 50 0.71 -27.82 -18.71
N GLN A 51 -0.14 -28.78 -18.35
CA GLN A 51 -1.30 -28.51 -17.49
C GLN A 51 -0.92 -28.01 -16.09
N ARG A 52 0.18 -28.52 -15.50
CA ARG A 52 0.69 -28.04 -14.21
C ARG A 52 1.21 -26.61 -14.32
N GLU A 53 1.91 -26.29 -15.39
CA GLU A 53 2.40 -24.94 -15.67
C GLU A 53 1.25 -23.95 -15.91
N ASP A 54 0.26 -24.31 -16.72
CA ASP A 54 -0.91 -23.47 -16.98
C ASP A 54 -1.72 -23.22 -15.69
N ARG A 55 -1.82 -24.22 -14.81
CA ARG A 55 -2.42 -24.05 -13.48
C ARG A 55 -1.61 -23.10 -12.60
N ARG A 56 -0.27 -23.15 -12.65
CA ARG A 56 0.61 -22.21 -11.92
C ARG A 56 0.48 -20.79 -12.46
N LYS A 57 0.51 -20.61 -13.78
CA LYS A 57 0.32 -19.31 -14.45
C LYS A 57 -1.01 -18.67 -14.06
N LYS A 58 -2.12 -19.42 -14.16
CA LYS A 58 -3.45 -18.91 -13.76
C LYS A 58 -3.54 -18.56 -12.28
N LYS A 59 -2.80 -19.25 -11.39
CA LYS A 59 -2.74 -18.90 -9.96
C LYS A 59 -1.97 -17.60 -9.73
N LEU A 60 -0.81 -17.46 -10.37
CA LEU A 60 0.01 -16.25 -10.30
C LEU A 60 -0.74 -15.05 -10.87
N GLU A 61 -1.40 -15.20 -12.01
CA GLU A 61 -2.20 -14.14 -12.62
C GLU A 61 -3.34 -13.66 -11.71
N LYS A 62 -4.03 -14.60 -11.04
CA LYS A 62 -5.06 -14.24 -10.04
C LYS A 62 -4.48 -13.53 -8.82
N GLN A 63 -3.28 -13.92 -8.38
CA GLN A 63 -2.59 -13.27 -7.27
C GLN A 63 -2.15 -11.85 -7.64
N ILE A 64 -1.56 -11.69 -8.83
CA ILE A 64 -1.19 -10.38 -9.39
C ILE A 64 -2.42 -9.47 -9.46
N ARG A 65 -3.53 -9.95 -10.04
CA ARG A 65 -4.78 -9.16 -10.11
C ARG A 65 -5.32 -8.74 -8.73
N ARG A 66 -5.11 -9.56 -7.68
CA ARG A 66 -5.53 -9.22 -6.31
C ARG A 66 -4.60 -8.17 -5.69
N LEU A 67 -3.29 -8.33 -5.86
CA LEU A 67 -2.28 -7.38 -5.38
C LEU A 67 -2.43 -6.02 -6.07
N GLU A 68 -2.66 -6.00 -7.38
CA GLU A 68 -2.91 -4.76 -8.14
C GLU A 68 -4.19 -4.05 -7.69
N LYS A 69 -5.23 -4.80 -7.29
CA LYS A 69 -6.46 -4.20 -6.75
C LYS A 69 -6.21 -3.61 -5.37
N ASN A 70 -5.35 -4.23 -4.54
CA ASN A 70 -5.04 -3.73 -3.21
C ASN A 70 -4.09 -2.52 -3.27
N SER A 71 -3.08 -2.53 -4.14
CA SER A 71 -2.12 -1.43 -4.29
C SER A 71 -2.75 -0.11 -4.74
N ARG A 72 -3.95 -0.17 -5.33
CA ARG A 72 -4.74 1.01 -5.73
C ARG A 72 -5.59 1.59 -4.61
N GLN A 73 -5.74 0.89 -3.48
CA GLN A 73 -6.48 1.42 -2.34
C GLN A 73 -5.66 2.52 -1.69
N LEU A 74 -6.22 3.72 -1.63
CA LEU A 74 -5.59 4.86 -0.99
C LEU A 74 -5.67 4.71 0.53
N LYS A 75 -4.68 5.26 1.22
CA LYS A 75 -4.73 5.37 2.68
C LYS A 75 -5.94 6.25 3.07
N PRO A 76 -6.71 5.86 4.09
CA PRO A 76 -7.82 6.68 4.57
C PRO A 76 -7.29 8.02 5.13
N VAL A 77 -8.09 9.07 4.99
CA VAL A 77 -7.75 10.41 5.49
C VAL A 77 -8.47 10.62 6.82
N GLU A 78 -7.73 10.42 7.92
CA GLU A 78 -8.28 10.43 9.28
C GLU A 78 -8.95 11.77 9.65
N GLU A 79 -8.47 12.90 9.11
CA GLU A 79 -9.03 14.23 9.40
C GLU A 79 -10.43 14.45 8.79
N LEU A 80 -10.79 13.69 7.75
CA LEU A 80 -12.10 13.79 7.11
C LEU A 80 -13.16 12.95 7.81
N GLU A 81 -12.74 11.93 8.57
CA GLU A 81 -13.64 11.00 9.25
C GLU A 81 -13.83 11.42 10.72
N VAL A 82 -15.06 11.36 11.21
CA VAL A 82 -15.34 11.63 12.63
C VAL A 82 -14.99 10.38 13.43
N PRO A 83 -14.13 10.47 14.46
CA PRO A 83 -13.82 9.35 15.33
C PRO A 83 -15.08 8.77 15.99
N LEU A 84 -15.21 7.44 15.99
CA LEU A 84 -16.36 6.74 16.55
C LEU A 84 -16.59 7.07 18.04
N THR A 85 -15.51 7.27 18.79
CA THR A 85 -15.56 7.67 20.22
C THR A 85 -16.33 8.97 20.44
N LEU A 86 -16.25 9.92 19.51
CA LEU A 86 -16.99 11.20 19.63
C LEU A 86 -18.48 11.04 19.35
N ILE A 87 -18.85 10.05 18.54
CA ILE A 87 -20.24 9.71 18.24
C ILE A 87 -20.88 9.05 19.47
N ASP A 88 -20.18 8.09 20.07
CA ASP A 88 -20.66 7.39 21.28
C ASP A 88 -20.80 8.34 22.47
N GLU A 89 -19.82 9.23 22.67
CA GLU A 89 -19.81 10.18 23.79
C GLU A 89 -20.57 11.49 23.50
N GLN A 90 -21.27 11.58 22.36
CA GLN A 90 -21.91 12.81 21.91
C GLN A 90 -22.82 13.43 22.98
N GLN A 91 -23.63 12.61 23.66
CA GLN A 91 -24.55 13.09 24.69
C GLN A 91 -23.82 13.71 25.89
N GLN A 92 -22.70 13.12 26.29
CA GLN A 92 -21.90 13.57 27.44
C GLN A 92 -21.07 14.82 27.11
N ARG A 93 -20.54 14.89 25.89
CA ARG A 93 -19.69 16.02 25.42
C ARG A 93 -20.49 17.19 24.84
N SER A 94 -21.78 16.99 24.53
CA SER A 94 -22.61 18.06 23.96
C SER A 94 -22.83 19.20 24.95
N ARG A 95 -22.59 20.43 24.49
CA ARG A 95 -22.89 21.64 25.27
C ARG A 95 -24.32 22.08 24.96
N LYS A 96 -25.15 22.27 25.99
CA LYS A 96 -26.49 22.86 25.83
C LYS A 96 -26.34 24.36 25.59
N LEU A 97 -26.62 24.80 24.37
CA LEU A 97 -26.57 26.22 23.99
C LEU A 97 -27.93 26.88 24.23
N SER A 98 -27.93 28.11 24.74
CA SER A 98 -29.13 28.94 24.79
C SER A 98 -29.54 29.38 23.39
N ALA A 99 -30.83 29.55 23.16
CA ALA A 99 -31.32 30.19 21.94
C ALA A 99 -30.74 31.62 21.85
N LEU A 100 -30.32 32.01 20.64
CA LEU A 100 -29.81 33.35 20.37
C LEU A 100 -30.96 34.35 20.40
N SER A 101 -30.68 35.57 20.86
CA SER A 101 -31.66 36.65 20.76
C SER A 101 -31.87 37.06 19.30
N GLU A 102 -33.06 37.57 18.98
CA GLU A 102 -33.38 38.03 17.62
C GLU A 102 -32.40 39.11 17.13
N ALA A 103 -32.03 40.05 18.01
CA ALA A 103 -31.04 41.08 17.71
C ALA A 103 -29.66 40.51 17.36
N GLU A 104 -29.23 39.42 18.02
CA GLU A 104 -27.96 38.75 17.70
C GLU A 104 -28.03 38.03 16.34
N LEU A 105 -29.16 37.41 16.02
CA LEU A 105 -29.37 36.75 14.73
C LEU A 105 -29.31 37.77 13.59
N GLU A 106 -30.01 38.89 13.72
CA GLU A 106 -29.98 39.98 12.75
C GLU A 106 -28.57 40.54 12.57
N ARG A 107 -27.85 40.77 13.68
CA ARG A 107 -26.45 41.21 13.64
C ARG A 107 -25.56 40.25 12.86
N ARG A 108 -25.69 38.94 13.07
CA ARG A 108 -24.93 37.91 12.31
C ARG A 108 -25.27 37.94 10.83
N VAL A 109 -26.55 38.05 10.49
CA VAL A 109 -27.00 38.15 9.09
C VAL A 109 -26.42 39.39 8.41
N GLN A 110 -26.43 40.54 9.10
CA GLN A 110 -25.85 41.77 8.58
C GLN A 110 -24.34 41.66 8.38
N LEU A 111 -23.62 41.09 9.35
CA LEU A 111 -22.18 40.83 9.24
C LEU A 111 -21.85 39.90 8.06
N ASN A 112 -22.62 38.83 7.88
CA ASN A 112 -22.44 37.92 6.74
C ASN A 112 -22.67 38.62 5.40
N LYS A 113 -23.69 39.48 5.30
CA LYS A 113 -23.93 40.28 4.09
C LYS A 113 -22.76 41.22 3.79
N GLN A 114 -22.22 41.90 4.81
CA GLN A 114 -21.06 42.77 4.67
C GLN A 114 -19.80 41.98 4.27
N TRP A 115 -19.57 40.83 4.91
CA TRP A 115 -18.44 39.96 4.61
C TRP A 115 -18.48 39.43 3.17
N SER A 116 -19.66 39.02 2.70
CA SER A 116 -19.84 38.56 1.32
C SER A 116 -19.53 39.68 0.31
N ARG A 117 -19.96 40.91 0.57
CA ARG A 117 -19.63 42.07 -0.29
C ARG A 117 -18.13 42.34 -0.30
N TYR A 118 -17.50 42.38 0.88
CA TYR A 118 -16.07 42.59 1.00
C TYR A 118 -15.25 41.52 0.27
N LYS A 119 -15.60 40.24 0.42
CA LYS A 119 -14.92 39.15 -0.27
C LYS A 119 -15.12 39.17 -1.78
N HIS A 120 -16.29 39.61 -2.23
CA HIS A 120 -16.55 39.81 -3.65
C HIS A 120 -15.68 40.91 -4.24
N GLU A 121 -15.60 42.07 -3.58
CA GLU A 121 -14.73 43.19 -3.99
C GLU A 121 -13.25 42.78 -4.01
N GLN A 122 -12.78 42.10 -2.96
CA GLN A 122 -11.42 41.54 -2.91
C GLN A 122 -11.14 40.65 -4.12
N LYS A 123 -12.08 39.75 -4.44
CA LYS A 123 -11.92 38.81 -5.55
C LYS A 123 -11.94 39.50 -6.92
N ILE A 124 -12.78 40.52 -7.10
CA ILE A 124 -12.79 41.34 -8.32
C ILE A 124 -11.43 42.02 -8.51
N ASN A 125 -10.88 42.61 -7.45
CA ASN A 125 -9.58 43.27 -7.52
C ASN A 125 -8.47 42.28 -7.89
N ASP A 126 -8.46 41.08 -7.29
CA ASP A 126 -7.51 40.03 -7.64
C ASP A 126 -7.60 39.65 -9.13
N PHE A 127 -8.81 39.51 -9.67
CA PHE A 127 -9.01 39.22 -11.09
C PHE A 127 -8.54 40.35 -11.99
N GLN A 128 -8.80 41.61 -11.63
CA GLN A 128 -8.32 42.76 -12.40
C GLN A 128 -6.79 42.82 -12.44
N ILE A 129 -6.12 42.48 -11.33
CA ILE A 129 -4.66 42.40 -11.26
C ILE A 129 -4.15 41.28 -12.17
N ILE A 130 -4.73 40.08 -12.11
CA ILE A 130 -4.33 38.96 -12.96
C ILE A 130 -4.52 39.31 -14.44
N ASP A 131 -5.68 39.85 -14.81
CA ASP A 131 -5.97 40.28 -16.19
C ASP A 131 -4.96 41.32 -16.68
N ARG A 132 -4.62 42.28 -15.82
CA ARG A 132 -3.61 43.30 -16.14
C ARG A 132 -2.24 42.66 -16.36
N LEU A 133 -1.80 41.76 -15.47
CA LEU A 133 -0.53 41.07 -15.59
C LEU A 133 -0.46 40.24 -16.88
N MET A 134 -1.53 39.50 -17.21
CA MET A 134 -1.61 38.71 -18.44
C MET A 134 -1.53 39.60 -19.69
N ARG A 135 -2.29 40.73 -19.72
CA ARG A 135 -2.23 41.68 -20.85
C ARG A 135 -0.85 42.30 -21.00
N CYS A 136 -0.20 42.66 -19.90
CA CYS A 136 1.17 43.18 -19.92
C CYS A 136 2.16 42.14 -20.44
N GLN A 137 2.05 40.89 -19.99
CA GLN A 137 2.88 39.79 -20.47
C GLN A 137 2.70 39.56 -21.97
N SER A 138 1.45 39.48 -22.46
CA SER A 138 1.18 39.28 -23.89
C SER A 138 1.73 40.42 -24.74
N LYS A 139 1.49 41.68 -24.33
CA LYS A 139 2.05 42.84 -25.05
C LYS A 139 3.57 42.82 -25.10
N ALA A 140 4.22 42.50 -23.99
CA ALA A 140 5.68 42.41 -23.94
C ALA A 140 6.22 41.32 -24.88
N LEU A 141 5.53 40.18 -24.99
CA LEU A 141 5.90 39.11 -25.93
C LEU A 141 5.65 39.50 -27.39
N ASP A 142 4.56 40.21 -27.68
CA ASP A 142 4.26 40.72 -29.02
C ASP A 142 5.32 41.74 -29.47
N GLU A 143 5.70 42.68 -28.60
CA GLU A 143 6.76 43.66 -28.85
C GLU A 143 8.12 42.96 -29.05
N LEU A 144 8.47 42.02 -28.17
CA LEU A 144 9.71 41.25 -28.26
C LEU A 144 9.81 40.46 -29.56
N ARG A 145 8.69 39.91 -30.06
CA ARG A 145 8.64 39.21 -31.34
C ARG A 145 8.88 40.13 -32.52
N LEU A 146 8.38 41.37 -32.47
CA LEU A 146 8.62 42.37 -33.52
C LEU A 146 10.09 42.80 -33.56
N GLU A 147 10.76 42.84 -32.42
CA GLU A 147 12.18 43.19 -32.31
C GLU A 147 13.10 42.01 -32.70
N SER A 148 12.80 40.81 -32.20
CA SER A 148 13.63 39.61 -32.43
C SER A 148 12.86 38.30 -32.26
N GLU A 149 12.81 37.48 -33.31
CA GLU A 149 12.10 36.20 -33.26
C GLU A 149 12.88 35.12 -32.49
N GLU A 150 14.22 35.19 -32.45
CA GLU A 150 15.06 34.25 -31.71
C GLU A 150 14.81 34.32 -30.20
N LEU A 151 14.83 35.52 -29.61
CA LEU A 151 14.56 35.71 -28.17
C LEU A 151 13.14 35.32 -27.80
N TYR A 152 12.17 35.50 -28.71
CA TYR A 152 10.79 35.09 -28.48
C TYR A 152 10.66 33.57 -28.34
N GLN A 153 11.36 32.82 -29.19
CA GLN A 153 11.38 31.35 -29.13
C GLN A 153 12.00 30.84 -27.83
N GLU A 154 13.03 31.51 -27.33
CA GLU A 154 13.67 31.20 -26.05
C GLU A 154 12.75 31.53 -24.87
N ALA A 155 12.14 32.72 -24.85
CA ALA A 155 11.30 33.20 -23.75
C ALA A 155 10.02 32.37 -23.52
N ILE A 156 9.52 31.69 -24.55
CA ILE A 156 8.33 30.83 -24.46
C ILE A 156 8.64 29.45 -23.89
N GLN A 157 9.90 29.02 -23.91
CA GLN A 157 10.24 27.69 -23.41
C GLN A 157 9.95 27.58 -21.91
N PRO A 158 9.30 26.49 -21.46
CA PRO A 158 9.07 26.28 -20.03
C PRO A 158 10.39 26.04 -19.33
N ASP A 159 10.66 26.82 -18.28
CA ASP A 159 11.83 26.62 -17.43
C ASP A 159 11.61 25.44 -16.47
N MET A 160 12.22 24.30 -16.79
CA MET A 160 12.15 23.09 -15.97
C MET A 160 12.93 23.22 -14.66
N THR A 161 13.82 24.21 -14.50
CA THR A 161 14.60 24.42 -13.26
C THR A 161 13.75 24.96 -12.11
N VAL A 162 12.60 25.57 -12.43
CA VAL A 162 11.66 26.09 -11.44
C VAL A 162 11.03 24.95 -10.62
N LEU A 163 10.94 23.73 -11.15
CA LEU A 163 10.32 22.60 -10.47
C LEU A 163 11.38 21.72 -9.78
N PRO A 164 11.23 21.37 -8.49
CA PRO A 164 10.08 21.60 -7.60
C PRO A 164 10.16 22.92 -6.79
N VAL A 165 9.13 23.75 -6.89
CA VAL A 165 8.98 24.97 -6.06
C VAL A 165 8.59 24.59 -4.63
N LYS A 166 9.33 25.11 -3.63
CA LYS A 166 8.97 25.02 -2.21
C LYS A 166 8.88 26.42 -1.60
N MET A 167 7.67 26.84 -1.25
CA MET A 167 7.42 28.11 -0.57
C MET A 167 6.87 27.87 0.83
N LYS A 168 7.39 28.59 1.81
CA LYS A 168 6.81 28.63 3.16
C LYS A 168 5.87 29.84 3.25
N GLY A 169 4.68 29.65 3.81
CA GLY A 169 3.73 30.74 4.03
C GLY A 169 4.26 31.79 5.01
N PRO A 170 3.65 32.99 5.04
CA PRO A 170 4.00 34.01 6.02
C PRO A 170 3.71 33.53 7.45
N VAL A 171 4.60 33.88 8.38
CA VAL A 171 4.44 33.60 9.82
C VAL A 171 3.76 34.78 10.50
N ALA A 172 3.01 34.52 11.58
CA ALA A 172 2.35 35.58 12.35
C ALA A 172 3.35 36.57 12.99
N THR A 173 4.54 36.08 13.35
CA THR A 173 5.62 36.87 13.94
C THR A 173 6.95 36.42 13.32
N PRO A 174 7.84 37.36 12.92
CA PRO A 174 9.13 37.00 12.35
C PRO A 174 10.01 36.26 13.38
N PRO A 175 10.98 35.46 12.90
CA PRO A 175 11.87 34.70 13.78
C PRO A 175 12.75 35.64 14.63
N ILE A 176 12.89 35.30 15.91
CA ILE A 176 13.78 36.00 16.83
C ILE A 176 15.22 35.52 16.54
N LYS A 177 16.16 36.48 16.43
CA LYS A 177 17.59 36.17 16.23
C LYS A 177 18.15 35.45 17.45
N ASP A 178 18.94 34.42 17.22
CA ASP A 178 19.65 33.64 18.25
C ASP A 178 18.74 33.04 19.35
N TYR A 179 17.49 32.73 18.99
CA TYR A 179 16.59 32.03 19.90
C TYR A 179 17.06 30.59 20.13
N VAL A 180 17.41 30.27 21.37
CA VAL A 180 17.74 28.92 21.80
C VAL A 180 16.43 28.19 22.11
N SER A 181 16.03 27.29 21.22
CA SER A 181 14.89 26.40 21.46
C SER A 181 15.22 25.45 22.61
N PRO A 182 14.27 25.13 23.50
CA PRO A 182 14.44 24.06 24.47
C PRO A 182 14.66 22.71 23.77
N ASP A 183 15.42 21.83 24.43
CA ASP A 183 15.70 20.48 23.95
C ASP A 183 14.45 19.57 24.08
N GLY A 184 14.25 18.69 23.10
CA GLY A 184 13.16 17.73 23.09
C GLY A 184 13.33 16.67 22.00
N GLU A 185 12.67 15.52 22.17
CA GLU A 185 12.68 14.42 21.19
C GLU A 185 11.43 14.45 20.31
N TYR A 186 11.61 14.26 19.01
CA TYR A 186 10.50 14.09 18.06
C TYR A 186 10.20 12.60 17.87
N ILE A 187 9.05 12.15 18.38
CA ILE A 187 8.56 10.79 18.18
C ILE A 187 7.55 10.81 17.02
N LEU A 188 7.78 10.00 15.98
CA LEU A 188 6.87 9.87 14.86
C LEU A 188 5.78 8.82 15.18
N GLU A 189 4.58 9.30 15.52
CA GLU A 189 3.42 8.44 15.88
C GLU A 189 2.45 8.19 14.70
N ALA A 190 2.95 8.23 13.46
CA ALA A 190 2.11 8.01 12.29
C ALA A 190 1.63 6.55 12.20
N LYS A 191 0.31 6.35 11.99
CA LYS A 191 -0.28 5.02 11.76
C LYS A 191 0.28 4.39 10.48
N LYS A 192 0.83 3.19 10.59
CA LYS A 192 1.27 2.38 9.44
C LYS A 192 0.06 1.65 8.86
N TRP A 193 -0.17 1.87 7.57
CA TRP A 193 -1.22 1.21 6.80
C TRP A 193 -0.54 0.21 5.86
N ASP A 194 -0.39 -1.02 6.32
CA ASP A 194 0.21 -2.10 5.53
C ASP A 194 -0.84 -2.65 4.56
N ILE A 195 -0.52 -2.60 3.28
CA ILE A 195 -1.33 -3.17 2.19
C ILE A 195 -1.02 -4.67 2.17
N VAL A 196 -1.88 -5.49 2.79
CA VAL A 196 -1.72 -6.96 2.86
C VAL A 196 -1.98 -7.68 1.54
#